data_AF-A0A0D0ACD6-F1
#
_entry.id   AF-A0A0D0ACD6-F1
#
_cell.length_a   1.000
_cell.length_b   1.000
_cell.length_c   1.000
_cell.angle_alpha   90.00
_cell.angle_beta   90.00
_cell.angle_gamma   90.00
#
_symmetry.space_group_name_H-M   'P 1'
#
loop_
_entity.id
_entity.type
_entity.pdbx_description
1 polymer ?
#
loop_
_entity_poly.entity_id
_entity_poly.type
_entity_poly.pdbx_seq_one_letter_code
_entity_poly.pdbx_strand_id
1 'polypeptide(L)'
;FVDMLNAMRFGRLDKVSIQAFQSLSRPLTYEDGIGPTQLYPTRSEVDSANRTKLASLPGDGIRYPATDTPGRDSNDNLVSLEQMGRLLERLVAQQVIHLKVGAQIMLIKNMVQGQLVNGSVGQVVRFSTSEEAMRTATPIATEEGLKGGLSTKSELPANYDNSQWPVVRFTCGRELLCVPTEFTVDNADGGIEARRRQVSHLTFV
;
A
#
# COMPACT_ATOMS: atom_id res chain seq x y z
N PHE A 1 22.55 -20.67 -2.05
CA PHE A 1 21.91 -19.34 -1.94
C PHE A 1 22.25 -18.64 -0.63
N VAL A 2 21.92 -19.23 0.54
CA VAL A 2 22.22 -18.64 1.86
C VAL A 2 23.70 -18.26 2.00
N ASP A 3 24.62 -19.14 1.60
CA ASP A 3 26.06 -18.88 1.69
C ASP A 3 26.53 -17.74 0.78
N MET A 4 25.93 -17.61 -0.41
CA MET A 4 26.21 -16.50 -1.33
C MET A 4 25.78 -15.15 -0.74
N LEU A 5 24.62 -15.10 -0.08
CA LEU A 5 24.15 -13.90 0.62
C LEU A 5 25.03 -13.55 1.81
N ASN A 6 25.48 -14.55 2.58
CA ASN A 6 26.42 -14.34 3.68
C ASN A 6 27.77 -13.82 3.17
N ALA A 7 28.30 -14.39 2.08
CA ALA A 7 29.52 -13.93 1.43
C ALA A 7 29.39 -12.46 0.99
N MET A 8 28.26 -12.08 0.37
CA MET A 8 27.95 -10.69 0.01
C MET A 8 27.91 -9.77 1.25
N ARG A 9 27.25 -10.20 2.33
CA ARG A 9 27.15 -9.44 3.59
C ARG A 9 28.53 -9.09 4.18
N PHE A 10 29.51 -9.97 4.06
CA PHE A 10 30.88 -9.74 4.54
C PHE A 10 31.83 -9.18 3.48
N GLY A 11 31.34 -8.89 2.27
CA GLY A 11 32.17 -8.40 1.16
C GLY A 11 33.17 -9.43 0.62
N ARG A 12 32.89 -10.73 0.77
CA ARG A 12 33.78 -11.85 0.42
C ARG A 12 33.19 -12.71 -0.71
N LEU A 13 32.82 -12.10 -1.82
CA LEU A 13 32.27 -12.82 -2.98
C LEU A 13 33.38 -13.51 -3.76
N ASP A 14 33.27 -14.82 -3.91
CA ASP A 14 34.13 -15.62 -4.78
C ASP A 14 33.62 -15.62 -6.23
N LYS A 15 34.47 -16.10 -7.16
CA LYS A 15 34.13 -16.12 -8.60
C LYS A 15 32.88 -16.95 -8.88
N VAL A 16 32.66 -18.02 -8.14
CA VAL A 16 31.49 -18.90 -8.28
C VAL A 16 30.22 -18.15 -7.91
N SER A 17 30.20 -17.43 -6.78
CA SER A 17 29.06 -16.63 -6.36
C SER A 17 28.76 -15.49 -7.34
N ILE A 18 29.80 -14.83 -7.88
CA ILE A 18 29.64 -13.75 -8.87
C ILE A 18 28.99 -14.29 -10.14
N GLN A 19 29.47 -15.40 -10.69
CA GLN A 19 28.88 -16.04 -11.87
C GLN A 19 27.43 -16.47 -11.63
N ALA A 20 27.16 -17.02 -10.44
CA ALA A 20 25.80 -17.39 -10.06
C ALA A 20 24.86 -16.17 -10.01
N PHE A 21 25.27 -15.03 -9.45
CA PHE A 21 24.46 -13.80 -9.49
C PHE A 21 24.23 -13.29 -10.92
N GLN A 22 25.26 -13.30 -11.77
CA GLN A 22 25.12 -12.90 -13.18
C GLN A 22 24.12 -13.77 -13.94
N SER A 23 24.04 -15.07 -13.62
CA SER A 23 23.06 -15.98 -14.25
C SER A 23 21.60 -15.65 -13.91
N LEU A 24 21.35 -14.86 -12.84
CA LEU A 24 20.00 -14.47 -12.43
C LEU A 24 19.41 -13.33 -13.27
N SER A 25 20.20 -12.69 -14.14
CA SER A 25 19.77 -11.62 -15.06
C SER A 25 18.80 -12.09 -16.17
N ARG A 26 18.48 -13.38 -16.20
CA ARG A 26 17.43 -13.94 -17.08
C ARG A 26 16.05 -13.29 -16.79
N PRO A 27 15.18 -13.16 -17.81
CA PRO A 27 13.80 -12.73 -17.61
C PRO A 27 13.04 -13.66 -16.65
N LEU A 28 12.15 -13.07 -15.83
CA LEU A 28 11.26 -13.82 -14.95
C LEU A 28 9.85 -13.88 -15.55
N THR A 29 9.23 -15.06 -15.51
CA THR A 29 7.84 -15.28 -15.90
C THR A 29 7.05 -15.73 -14.69
N TYR A 30 5.93 -15.07 -14.43
CA TYR A 30 5.01 -15.38 -13.34
C TYR A 30 3.64 -15.74 -13.93
N GLU A 31 3.00 -16.77 -13.39
CA GLU A 31 1.71 -17.26 -13.88
C GLU A 31 0.50 -16.66 -13.14
N ASP A 32 0.72 -16.01 -12.01
CA ASP A 32 -0.32 -15.45 -11.13
C ASP A 32 -0.77 -14.03 -11.52
N GLY A 33 -0.23 -13.48 -12.61
CA GLY A 33 -0.51 -12.12 -13.09
C GLY A 33 0.13 -11.01 -12.25
N ILE A 34 0.90 -11.37 -11.22
CA ILE A 34 1.63 -10.46 -10.36
C ILE A 34 3.10 -10.50 -10.76
N GLY A 35 3.65 -9.32 -11.03
CA GLY A 35 5.00 -9.17 -11.56
C GLY A 35 6.03 -9.25 -10.45
N PRO A 36 7.32 -9.43 -10.79
CA PRO A 36 8.39 -9.34 -9.82
C PRO A 36 8.47 -7.90 -9.29
N THR A 37 8.54 -7.75 -7.97
CA THR A 37 8.83 -6.45 -7.36
C THR A 37 10.22 -5.97 -7.76
N GLN A 38 10.29 -4.79 -8.35
CA GLN A 38 11.55 -4.15 -8.76
C GLN A 38 12.12 -3.31 -7.61
N LEU A 39 13.41 -3.50 -7.33
CA LEU A 39 14.12 -2.77 -6.28
C LEU A 39 15.03 -1.72 -6.91
N TYR A 40 14.92 -0.48 -6.43
CA TYR A 40 15.74 0.64 -6.88
C TYR A 40 16.51 1.28 -5.71
N PRO A 41 17.71 1.84 -5.96
CA PRO A 41 18.49 2.53 -4.94
C PRO A 41 17.81 3.77 -4.34
N THR A 42 17.03 4.51 -5.14
CA THR A 42 16.41 5.77 -4.71
C THR A 42 14.89 5.79 -4.86
N ARG A 43 14.22 6.58 -4.01
CA ARG A 43 12.76 6.81 -4.11
C ARG A 43 12.36 7.41 -5.46
N SER A 44 13.16 8.31 -6.00
CA SER A 44 12.87 8.94 -7.31
C SER A 44 12.84 7.91 -8.44
N GLU A 45 13.71 6.91 -8.42
CA GLU A 45 13.71 5.82 -9.41
C GLU A 45 12.48 4.94 -9.25
N VAL A 46 12.14 4.55 -8.01
CA VAL A 46 10.90 3.80 -7.70
C VAL A 46 9.68 4.56 -8.22
N ASP A 47 9.57 5.85 -7.89
CA ASP A 47 8.42 6.67 -8.29
C ASP A 47 8.33 6.82 -9.81
N SER A 48 9.46 6.96 -10.49
CA SER A 48 9.51 7.02 -11.96
C SER A 48 9.05 5.71 -12.59
N ALA A 49 9.57 4.58 -12.11
CA ALA A 49 9.19 3.26 -12.61
C ALA A 49 7.70 3.00 -12.38
N ASN A 50 7.19 3.32 -11.18
CA ASN A 50 5.78 3.20 -10.81
C ASN A 50 4.88 4.03 -11.73
N ARG A 51 5.24 5.30 -11.99
CA ARG A 51 4.50 6.16 -12.91
C ARG A 51 4.48 5.61 -14.33
N THR A 52 5.62 5.16 -14.85
CA THR A 52 5.70 4.60 -16.20
C THR A 52 4.84 3.34 -16.32
N LYS A 53 4.89 2.44 -15.33
CA LYS A 53 4.06 1.24 -15.33
C LYS A 53 2.58 1.58 -15.25
N LEU A 54 2.19 2.45 -14.33
CA LEU A 54 0.79 2.87 -14.18
C LEU A 54 0.27 3.54 -15.46
N ALA A 55 1.09 4.36 -16.12
CA ALA A 55 0.74 5.00 -17.39
C ALA A 55 0.56 3.98 -18.54
N SER A 56 1.31 2.87 -18.52
CA SER A 56 1.17 1.79 -19.51
C SER A 56 -0.10 0.96 -19.36
N LEU A 57 -0.78 1.03 -18.22
CA LEU A 57 -2.04 0.31 -18.00
C LEU A 57 -3.20 1.00 -18.74
N PRO A 58 -4.07 0.20 -19.39
CA PRO A 58 -5.25 0.72 -20.08
C PRO A 58 -6.27 1.31 -19.09
N GLY A 59 -7.19 2.10 -19.63
CA GLY A 59 -8.29 2.71 -18.87
C GLY A 59 -7.88 3.96 -18.10
N ASP A 60 -8.90 4.58 -17.52
CA ASP A 60 -8.78 5.81 -16.75
C ASP A 60 -8.28 5.53 -15.34
N GLY A 61 -7.47 6.45 -14.83
CA GLY A 61 -6.98 6.40 -13.45
C GLY A 61 -7.85 7.22 -12.52
N ILE A 62 -8.00 6.75 -11.28
CA ILE A 62 -8.61 7.50 -10.19
C ILE A 62 -7.49 8.07 -9.31
N ARG A 63 -7.60 9.37 -9.00
CA ARG A 63 -6.69 10.10 -8.13
C ARG A 63 -7.28 10.20 -6.74
N TYR A 64 -6.53 9.74 -5.73
CA TYR A 64 -6.92 9.73 -4.32
C TYR A 64 -6.02 10.69 -3.51
N PRO A 65 -6.44 11.95 -3.30
CA PRO A 65 -5.76 12.84 -2.37
C PRO A 65 -6.01 12.39 -0.92
N ALA A 66 -4.94 12.42 -0.11
CA ALA A 66 -5.04 12.19 1.32
C ALA A 66 -5.75 13.34 2.03
N THR A 67 -6.33 13.04 3.19
CA THR A 67 -6.78 14.04 4.16
C THR A 67 -5.81 14.08 5.33
N ASP A 68 -5.11 15.20 5.48
CA ASP A 68 -4.14 15.40 6.56
C ASP A 68 -4.77 16.25 7.68
N THR A 69 -4.51 15.93 8.94
CA THR A 69 -5.07 16.63 10.11
C THR A 69 -3.98 16.87 11.16
N PRO A 70 -3.81 18.11 11.65
CA PRO A 70 -2.80 18.41 12.67
C PRO A 70 -3.25 17.86 14.03
N GLY A 71 -2.27 17.39 14.79
CA GLY A 71 -2.42 16.98 16.18
C GLY A 71 -1.78 17.98 17.14
N ARG A 72 -1.25 17.48 18.26
CA ARG A 72 -0.60 18.30 19.30
C ARG A 72 0.80 17.82 19.61
N ASP A 73 1.71 18.76 19.85
CA ASP A 73 3.08 18.47 20.27
C ASP A 73 3.17 18.04 21.75
N SER A 74 4.36 17.68 22.21
CA SER A 74 4.63 17.32 23.62
C SER A 74 4.33 18.44 24.64
N ASN A 75 4.18 19.69 24.19
CA ASN A 75 3.83 20.83 25.04
C ASN A 75 2.33 21.17 24.96
N ASP A 76 1.50 20.27 24.42
CA ASP A 76 0.07 20.45 24.16
C ASP A 76 -0.26 21.59 23.17
N ASN A 77 0.71 22.07 22.39
CA ASN A 77 0.45 23.07 21.36
C ASN A 77 -0.04 22.42 20.07
N LEU A 78 -0.92 23.12 19.35
CA LEU A 78 -1.36 22.68 18.03
C LEU A 78 -0.17 22.68 17.05
N VAL A 79 0.07 21.55 16.40
CA VAL A 79 1.12 21.42 15.38
C VAL A 79 0.78 22.30 14.18
N SER A 80 1.75 23.10 13.71
CA SER A 80 1.54 23.96 12.54
C SER A 80 1.40 23.13 11.25
N LEU A 81 0.76 23.69 10.21
CA LEU A 81 0.60 22.98 8.93
C LEU A 81 1.95 22.63 8.28
N GLU A 82 2.96 23.49 8.43
CA GLU A 82 4.31 23.24 7.92
C GLU A 82 5.00 22.10 8.67
N GLN A 83 4.88 22.08 10.01
CA GLN A 83 5.41 20.99 10.83
C GLN A 83 4.69 19.67 10.53
N MET A 84 3.36 19.69 10.43
CA MET A 84 2.55 18.54 10.03
C MET A 84 3.02 17.99 8.68
N GLY A 85 3.25 18.84 7.68
CA GLY A 85 3.78 18.43 6.38
C GLY A 85 5.09 17.66 6.50
N ARG A 86 6.06 18.20 7.24
CA ARG A 86 7.36 17.55 7.49
C ARG A 86 7.26 16.24 8.26
N LEU A 87 6.33 16.14 9.20
CA LEU A 87 6.08 14.90 9.96
C LEU A 87 5.49 13.83 9.05
N LEU A 88 4.49 14.19 8.24
CA LEU A 88 3.80 13.25 7.35
C LEU A 88 4.62 12.87 6.11
N GLU A 89 5.62 13.64 5.69
CA GLU A 89 6.61 13.26 4.66
C GLU A 89 7.44 12.02 5.04
N ARG A 90 7.55 11.73 6.34
CA ARG A 90 8.26 10.55 6.84
C ARG A 90 7.43 9.27 6.69
N LEU A 91 6.10 9.40 6.56
CA LEU A 91 5.22 8.26 6.40
C LEU A 91 5.41 7.62 5.02
N VAL A 92 5.20 6.31 5.00
CA VAL A 92 5.17 5.54 3.76
C VAL A 92 3.91 5.88 2.95
N ALA A 93 2.81 6.26 3.60
CA ALA A 93 1.56 6.65 2.96
C ALA A 93 1.70 7.96 2.17
N GLN A 94 1.54 7.88 0.84
CA GLN A 94 1.67 9.03 -0.05
C GLN A 94 0.52 10.04 0.10
N GLN A 95 0.83 11.32 -0.11
CA GLN A 95 -0.19 12.38 -0.10
C GLN A 95 -1.20 12.23 -1.24
N VAL A 96 -0.79 11.67 -2.38
CA VAL A 96 -1.66 11.43 -3.53
C VAL A 96 -1.32 10.09 -4.14
N ILE A 97 -2.33 9.23 -4.29
CA ILE A 97 -2.19 7.94 -4.96
C ILE A 97 -2.97 7.98 -6.27
N HIS A 98 -2.38 7.46 -7.34
CA HIS A 98 -3.08 7.23 -8.60
C HIS A 98 -3.19 5.73 -8.83
N LEU A 99 -4.40 5.24 -9.11
CA LEU A 99 -4.67 3.83 -9.36
C LEU A 99 -5.42 3.64 -10.67
N LYS A 100 -5.14 2.52 -11.32
CA LYS A 100 -5.86 2.01 -12.49
C LYS A 100 -6.19 0.54 -12.27
N VAL A 101 -7.17 0.03 -12.99
CA VAL A 101 -7.38 -1.43 -13.07
C VAL A 101 -6.11 -2.07 -13.66
N GLY A 102 -5.68 -3.18 -13.05
CA GLY A 102 -4.43 -3.86 -13.37
C GLY A 102 -3.21 -3.37 -12.59
N ALA A 103 -3.32 -2.27 -11.82
CA ALA A 103 -2.21 -1.76 -11.02
C ALA A 103 -1.84 -2.74 -9.92
N GLN A 104 -0.55 -3.04 -9.79
CA GLN A 104 -0.01 -3.84 -8.70
C GLN A 104 0.23 -2.94 -7.49
N ILE A 105 -0.20 -3.41 -6.32
CA ILE A 105 -0.19 -2.66 -5.09
C ILE A 105 0.31 -3.50 -3.92
N MET A 106 0.97 -2.85 -2.97
CA MET A 106 1.46 -3.45 -1.73
C MET A 106 0.74 -2.82 -0.54
N LEU A 107 0.25 -3.65 0.38
CA LEU A 107 -0.26 -3.18 1.66
C LEU A 107 0.84 -2.51 2.46
N ILE A 108 0.53 -1.36 3.05
CA ILE A 108 1.42 -0.66 3.98
C ILE A 108 0.89 -0.65 5.42
N LYS A 109 -0.23 -1.33 5.64
CA LYS A 109 -0.89 -1.49 6.93
C LYS A 109 -1.53 -2.88 7.00
N ASN A 110 -1.50 -3.49 8.18
CA ASN A 110 -2.13 -4.78 8.41
C ASN A 110 -3.66 -4.62 8.32
N MET A 111 -4.31 -5.47 7.53
CA MET A 111 -5.77 -5.46 7.31
C MET A 111 -6.45 -6.67 7.95
N VAL A 112 -5.80 -7.84 7.86
CA VAL A 112 -6.32 -9.11 8.39
C VAL A 112 -5.19 -9.78 9.14
N GLN A 113 -5.37 -9.96 10.44
CA GLN A 113 -4.36 -10.55 11.31
C GLN A 113 -3.89 -11.91 10.76
N GLY A 114 -2.59 -12.03 10.53
CA GLY A 114 -1.95 -13.26 10.06
C GLY A 114 -2.19 -13.62 8.58
N GLN A 115 -2.91 -12.80 7.81
CA GLN A 115 -3.20 -13.10 6.39
C GLN A 115 -2.87 -11.96 5.44
N LEU A 116 -3.25 -10.73 5.79
CA LEU A 116 -2.99 -9.53 4.99
C LEU A 116 -2.26 -8.53 5.86
N VAL A 117 -0.94 -8.54 5.69
CA VAL A 117 0.01 -7.78 6.49
C VAL A 117 0.70 -6.73 5.63
N ASN A 118 1.39 -5.80 6.27
CA ASN A 118 2.31 -4.90 5.58
C ASN A 118 3.28 -5.72 4.71
N GLY A 119 3.38 -5.38 3.42
CA GLY A 119 4.12 -6.12 2.41
C GLY A 119 3.29 -7.09 1.58
N SER A 120 2.03 -7.40 1.96
CA SER A 120 1.16 -8.25 1.13
C SER A 120 0.88 -7.57 -0.22
N VAL A 121 1.00 -8.35 -1.28
CA VAL A 121 0.89 -7.89 -2.67
C VAL A 121 -0.48 -8.26 -3.25
N GLY A 122 -1.03 -7.36 -4.06
CA GLY A 122 -2.22 -7.62 -4.86
C GLY A 122 -2.29 -6.78 -6.13
N GLN A 123 -3.39 -6.95 -6.85
CA GLN A 123 -3.70 -6.21 -8.08
C GLN A 123 -5.09 -5.59 -7.98
N VAL A 124 -5.23 -4.33 -8.41
CA VAL A 124 -6.53 -3.67 -8.54
C VAL A 124 -7.32 -4.34 -9.65
N VAL A 125 -8.44 -4.97 -9.31
CA VAL A 125 -9.29 -5.68 -10.28
C VAL A 125 -10.47 -4.85 -10.78
N ARG A 126 -10.95 -3.90 -9.96
CA ARG A 126 -12.01 -2.95 -10.30
C ARG A 126 -12.06 -1.82 -9.27
N PHE A 127 -12.89 -0.82 -9.53
CA PHE A 127 -13.30 0.17 -8.53
C PHE A 127 -14.77 -0.06 -8.16
N SER A 128 -15.13 0.21 -6.91
CA SER A 128 -16.51 0.02 -6.43
C SER A 128 -16.85 1.02 -5.33
N THR A 129 -18.12 1.35 -5.19
CA THR A 129 -18.61 2.01 -3.99
C THR A 129 -18.78 1.00 -2.85
N SER A 130 -18.85 1.50 -1.61
CA SER A 130 -19.14 0.65 -0.44
C SER A 130 -20.50 -0.06 -0.57
N GLU A 131 -21.50 0.61 -1.15
CA GLU A 131 -22.83 0.04 -1.39
C GLU A 131 -22.77 -1.15 -2.37
N GLU A 132 -22.05 -0.99 -3.49
CA GLU A 132 -21.86 -2.06 -4.47
C GLU A 132 -21.09 -3.24 -3.89
N ALA A 133 -20.05 -2.98 -3.09
CA ALA A 133 -19.30 -4.02 -2.40
C ALA A 133 -20.19 -4.83 -1.45
N MET A 134 -21.07 -4.17 -0.69
CA MET A 134 -22.06 -4.86 0.15
C MET A 134 -23.04 -5.71 -0.66
N ARG A 135 -23.58 -5.16 -1.75
CA ARG A 135 -24.51 -5.87 -2.64
C ARG A 135 -23.86 -7.12 -3.27
N THR A 136 -22.57 -7.04 -3.58
CA THR A 136 -21.80 -8.14 -4.17
C THR A 136 -21.13 -9.04 -3.12
N ALA A 137 -21.39 -8.82 -1.82
CA ALA A 137 -20.74 -9.51 -0.70
C ALA A 137 -19.21 -9.45 -0.73
N THR A 138 -18.63 -8.41 -1.34
CA THR A 138 -17.19 -8.12 -1.29
C THR A 138 -16.85 -7.53 0.08
N PRO A 139 -15.95 -8.14 0.87
CA PRO A 139 -15.58 -7.59 2.16
C PRO A 139 -14.83 -6.26 2.03
N ILE A 140 -15.12 -5.34 2.95
CA ILE A 140 -14.56 -3.99 3.03
C ILE A 140 -13.49 -3.99 4.12
N ALA A 141 -12.26 -3.59 3.77
CA ALA A 141 -11.15 -3.48 4.69
C ALA A 141 -11.21 -2.14 5.42
N THR A 142 -11.62 -2.13 6.69
CA THR A 142 -11.75 -0.94 7.54
C THR A 142 -10.71 -0.94 8.66
N GLU A 143 -10.57 0.16 9.38
CA GLU A 143 -9.67 0.26 10.55
C GLU A 143 -10.01 -0.72 11.67
N GLU A 144 -11.30 -1.05 11.82
CA GLU A 144 -11.80 -2.04 12.79
C GLU A 144 -11.69 -3.49 12.28
N GLY A 145 -11.10 -3.70 11.10
CA GLY A 145 -11.01 -4.98 10.41
C GLY A 145 -11.98 -5.10 9.24
N LEU A 146 -12.27 -6.34 8.83
CA LEU A 146 -13.15 -6.62 7.69
C LEU A 146 -14.63 -6.42 8.06
N LYS A 147 -15.32 -5.55 7.32
CA LYS A 147 -16.78 -5.36 7.40
C LYS A 147 -17.44 -5.80 6.10
N GLY A 148 -18.66 -6.32 6.17
CA GLY A 148 -19.37 -6.79 4.99
C GLY A 148 -18.89 -8.18 4.49
N GLY A 149 -19.85 -9.00 4.10
CA GLY A 149 -19.70 -10.43 3.86
C GLY A 149 -20.98 -11.16 4.33
N LEU A 150 -21.10 -12.46 4.06
CA LEU A 150 -22.28 -13.28 4.37
C LEU A 150 -22.70 -13.28 5.87
N SER A 151 -21.88 -12.74 6.78
CA SER A 151 -21.97 -12.98 8.22
C SER A 151 -22.40 -11.79 9.08
N THR A 152 -22.52 -10.57 8.54
CA THR A 152 -22.90 -9.41 9.38
C THR A 152 -23.77 -8.42 8.59
N LYS A 153 -25.07 -8.35 8.96
CA LYS A 153 -25.90 -7.17 8.70
C LYS A 153 -25.35 -6.01 9.54
N SER A 154 -24.27 -5.38 9.09
CA SER A 154 -23.81 -4.12 9.67
C SER A 154 -24.18 -3.02 8.70
N GLU A 155 -24.97 -2.07 9.18
CA GLU A 155 -25.28 -0.81 8.50
C GLU A 155 -23.99 -0.20 7.93
N LEU A 156 -24.09 0.39 6.73
CA LEU A 156 -23.05 1.24 6.16
C LEU A 156 -22.64 2.25 7.23
N PRO A 157 -21.40 2.22 7.75
CA PRO A 157 -20.95 3.27 8.63
C PRO A 157 -21.08 4.59 7.87
N ALA A 158 -21.69 5.61 8.48
CA ALA A 158 -22.05 6.89 7.86
C ALA A 158 -20.88 7.68 7.23
N ASN A 159 -19.65 7.17 7.36
CA ASN A 159 -18.39 7.77 6.92
C ASN A 159 -17.91 7.30 5.53
N TYR A 160 -18.71 6.52 4.80
CA TYR A 160 -18.39 6.15 3.42
C TYR A 160 -19.16 7.03 2.44
N ASP A 161 -18.43 7.90 1.77
CA ASP A 161 -18.93 8.65 0.63
C ASP A 161 -19.35 7.72 -0.52
N ASN A 162 -20.12 8.23 -1.48
CA ASN A 162 -20.40 7.53 -2.75
C ASN A 162 -19.16 7.45 -3.68
N SER A 163 -17.96 7.60 -3.12
CA SER A 163 -16.72 7.50 -3.89
C SER A 163 -16.43 6.05 -4.25
N GLN A 164 -15.72 5.89 -5.37
CA GLN A 164 -15.25 4.59 -5.82
C GLN A 164 -13.88 4.30 -5.24
N TRP A 165 -13.74 3.15 -4.61
CA TRP A 165 -12.52 2.67 -3.97
C TRP A 165 -11.98 1.42 -4.68
N PRO A 166 -10.66 1.18 -4.65
CA PRO A 166 -10.08 0.03 -5.32
C PRO A 166 -10.51 -1.28 -4.65
N VAL A 167 -10.97 -2.22 -5.46
CA VAL A 167 -11.08 -3.62 -5.07
C VAL A 167 -9.80 -4.32 -5.51
N VAL A 168 -9.11 -4.91 -4.53
CA VAL A 168 -7.79 -5.52 -4.73
C VAL A 168 -7.90 -7.03 -4.54
N ARG A 169 -7.39 -7.79 -5.50
CA ARG A 169 -7.16 -9.23 -5.39
C ARG A 169 -5.72 -9.46 -4.92
N PHE A 170 -5.56 -10.06 -3.74
CA PHE A 170 -4.26 -10.38 -3.17
C PHE A 170 -3.77 -11.76 -3.61
N THR A 171 -2.46 -12.00 -3.50
CA THR A 171 -1.83 -13.31 -3.81
C THR A 171 -2.41 -14.48 -3.01
N CYS A 172 -2.99 -14.21 -1.84
CA CYS A 172 -3.68 -15.21 -1.02
C CYS A 172 -5.09 -15.58 -1.54
N GLY A 173 -5.51 -15.03 -2.69
CA GLY A 173 -6.81 -15.28 -3.33
C GLY A 173 -7.96 -14.42 -2.79
N ARG A 174 -7.72 -13.61 -1.75
CA ARG A 174 -8.75 -12.72 -1.18
C ARG A 174 -8.95 -11.48 -2.04
N GLU A 175 -10.21 -11.08 -2.19
CA GLU A 175 -10.60 -9.79 -2.76
C GLU A 175 -11.21 -8.90 -1.70
N LEU A 176 -10.72 -7.66 -1.59
CA LEU A 176 -11.20 -6.69 -0.62
C LEU A 176 -11.41 -5.33 -1.25
N LEU A 177 -12.52 -4.66 -0.89
CA LEU A 177 -12.67 -3.22 -1.11
C LEU A 177 -11.79 -2.50 -0.09
N CYS A 178 -10.83 -1.71 -0.57
CA CYS A 178 -9.88 -1.05 0.28
C CYS A 178 -10.19 0.44 0.37
N VAL A 179 -10.71 0.85 1.52
CA VAL A 179 -11.10 2.23 1.82
C VAL A 179 -9.96 2.97 2.55
N PRO A 180 -10.01 4.31 2.63
CA PRO A 180 -8.98 5.07 3.34
C PRO A 180 -8.90 4.72 4.82
N THR A 181 -7.67 4.56 5.30
CA THR A 181 -7.35 4.36 6.73
C THR A 181 -6.41 5.46 7.23
N GLU A 182 -6.42 5.68 8.54
CA GLU A 182 -5.57 6.63 9.23
C GLU A 182 -4.16 6.08 9.46
N PHE A 183 -3.18 6.95 9.25
CA PHE A 183 -1.78 6.81 9.62
C PHE A 183 -1.44 7.96 10.57
N THR A 184 -0.80 7.66 11.69
CA THR A 184 -0.46 8.65 12.71
C THR A 184 1.05 8.83 12.80
N VAL A 185 1.46 10.02 13.23
CA VAL A 185 2.80 10.30 13.73
C VAL A 185 2.63 10.69 15.19
N ASP A 186 3.26 9.91 16.07
CA ASP A 186 3.13 10.06 17.50
C ASP A 186 4.40 10.71 18.07
N ASN A 187 4.23 11.57 19.09
CA ASN A 187 5.34 12.14 19.85
C ASN A 187 5.90 11.13 20.87
N ALA A 188 6.97 11.53 21.56
CA ALA A 188 7.63 10.71 22.56
C ALA A 188 6.72 10.32 23.75
N ASP A 189 5.67 11.11 24.01
CA ASP A 189 4.72 10.91 25.09
C ASP A 189 3.49 10.06 24.65
N GLY A 190 3.46 9.60 23.38
CA GLY A 190 2.36 8.84 22.80
C GLY A 190 1.17 9.68 22.34
N GLY A 191 1.27 11.02 22.36
CA GLY A 191 0.30 11.92 21.77
C GLY A 191 0.44 11.98 20.24
N ILE A 192 -0.67 12.15 19.53
CA ILE A 192 -0.65 12.22 18.06
C ILE A 192 -0.32 13.65 17.62
N GLU A 193 0.78 13.83 16.89
CA GLU A 193 1.23 15.12 16.34
C GLU A 193 0.65 15.40 14.95
N ALA A 194 0.40 14.35 14.16
CA ALA A 194 -0.17 14.46 12.83
C ALA A 194 -0.90 13.19 12.42
N ARG A 195 -1.94 13.34 11.60
CA ARG A 195 -2.71 12.25 11.01
C ARG A 195 -2.80 12.40 9.50
N ARG A 196 -2.75 11.28 8.79
CA ARG A 196 -3.03 11.18 7.35
C ARG A 196 -4.04 10.07 7.11
N ARG A 197 -5.19 10.40 6.53
CA ARG A 197 -6.17 9.43 6.04
C ARG A 197 -5.97 9.20 4.55
N GLN A 198 -5.60 7.97 4.17
CA GLN A 198 -5.29 7.59 2.79
C GLN A 198 -5.59 6.10 2.55
N VAL A 199 -5.83 5.72 1.29
CA VAL A 199 -5.93 4.30 0.89
C VAL A 199 -4.66 3.57 1.32
N SER A 200 -4.82 2.42 1.98
CA SER A 200 -3.76 1.72 2.70
C SER A 200 -2.79 0.92 1.82
N HIS A 201 -2.42 1.47 0.67
CA HIS A 201 -1.58 0.82 -0.33
C HIS A 201 -0.56 1.78 -0.91
N LEU A 202 0.49 1.19 -1.48
CA LEU A 202 1.32 1.85 -2.47
C LEU A 202 1.25 1.12 -3.80
N THR A 203 1.30 1.87 -4.89
CA THR A 203 1.50 1.32 -6.24
C THR A 203 2.96 0.87 -6.38
N PHE A 204 3.22 -0.27 -7.02
CA PHE A 204 4.59 -0.71 -7.33
C PHE A 204 4.73 -1.33 -8.74
N VAL A 205 5.98 -1.48 -9.20
CA VAL A 205 6.39 -2.24 -10.39
C VAL A 205 7.09 -3.54 -10.04
#